data_AF-Q5YMA6-F1
#
_entry.id   AF-Q5YMA6-F1
#
_cell.length_a   1.000
_cell.length_b   1.000
_cell.length_c   1.000
_cell.angle_alpha   90.00
_cell.angle_beta   90.00
_cell.angle_gamma   90.00
#
_symmetry.space_group_name_H-M   'P 1'
#
loop_
_entity.id
_entity.type
_entity.pdbx_description
1 polymer ?
#
loop_
_entity_poly.entity_id
_entity_poly.type
_entity_poly.pdbx_seq_one_letter_code
_entity_poly.pdbx_strand_id
1 'polypeptide(L)'
;MRELDRVLYSGPYVLIDVDNHSPRRTRSLDRAYAAIDTGEVATAGGTLRPGNVGADIDPLPEHAVLGDAVAEVLVGWLHDQGISYIARESGRPGGRHVVGVGASPDQMEEWNRLCADTAQAFGVPVDDRSGGVLRLLAAPHRKGYAAPVLGGTLTLNALAVRTRPSRVRSARPARRRPSPSSRPAPTSPDTSRSAREYGQVCAMIRRGCTPAEAWRVQNRPGSKASERGEHRWRRFVWLDAHTTVCAEEGLTPEQAWQRVSAASPAVCRKIGRRAWQRLWERAVDQAGVQRPRRRRLPPASDPLNKSTGEDNARIAAVAAGLKAALDATDLGVRRQRRRNCEILLLNLAPVLVRREGSISVRDIALRAGIDVKTFRACRDLLIAHGLLVTAHHYAGGASDSHAYAMGPAARPHVEDAVSKISPTCPKDTPLPLPPSGRADRTLLRTRFRRERHQWRTRCAALDDLPPGESLASSSSPAMKAYRSLRYQQRWWRNLSCDEQEARRTARRATLETLAPSARSAWFAWLDRRNSLMAVVDRAAAGPFTSTDRSVLAAAPRTVHMGLQDPSWQPGSRGSGQLVLAA
;
A
#
# COMPACT_ATOMS: atom_id res chain seq x y z
N MET A 1 -16.10 1.08 24.23
CA MET A 1 -15.62 2.48 24.07
C MET A 1 -15.73 3.27 25.37
N ARG A 2 -16.93 3.42 25.97
CA ARG A 2 -17.08 4.11 27.28
C ARG A 2 -16.19 3.53 28.40
N GLU A 3 -15.93 2.22 28.40
CA GLU A 3 -14.98 1.59 29.33
C GLU A 3 -13.52 2.02 29.11
N LEU A 4 -13.08 2.23 27.87
CA LEU A 4 -11.75 2.79 27.58
C LEU A 4 -11.67 4.25 28.04
N ASP A 5 -12.76 5.01 27.93
CA ASP A 5 -12.81 6.38 28.41
C ASP A 5 -12.61 6.48 29.93
N ARG A 6 -13.09 5.49 30.72
CA ARG A 6 -12.82 5.40 32.17
C ARG A 6 -11.34 5.24 32.50
N VAL A 7 -10.60 4.52 31.65
CA VAL A 7 -9.17 4.25 31.86
C VAL A 7 -8.30 5.37 31.33
N LEU A 8 -8.68 6.01 30.23
CA LEU A 8 -7.85 7.02 29.57
C LEU A 8 -7.99 8.40 30.20
N TYR A 9 -9.19 8.73 30.69
CA TYR A 9 -9.52 10.07 31.17
C TYR A 9 -9.85 10.08 32.65
N SER A 10 -9.66 11.25 33.24
CA SER A 10 -10.04 11.60 34.60
C SER A 10 -10.84 12.90 34.58
N GLY A 11 -11.67 13.09 35.61
CA GLY A 11 -12.40 14.33 35.80
C GLY A 11 -11.48 15.48 36.26
N PRO A 12 -11.92 16.74 36.13
CA PRO A 12 -13.26 17.16 35.70
C PRO A 12 -13.48 17.00 34.19
N TYR A 13 -14.63 16.44 33.81
CA TYR A 13 -15.09 16.34 32.43
C TYR A 13 -15.76 17.65 32.02
N VAL A 14 -15.28 18.23 30.93
CA VAL A 14 -15.74 19.49 30.35
C VAL A 14 -16.88 19.20 29.39
N LEU A 15 -18.06 19.78 29.63
CA LEU A 15 -19.22 19.64 28.77
C LEU A 15 -19.19 20.76 27.73
N ILE A 16 -19.35 20.42 26.45
CA ILE A 16 -19.10 21.32 25.32
C ILE A 16 -20.36 21.40 24.44
N ASP A 17 -20.84 22.60 24.20
CA ASP A 17 -22.01 22.85 23.34
C ASP A 17 -21.67 22.84 21.83
N VAL A 18 -22.66 23.10 20.98
CA VAL A 18 -22.52 23.11 19.51
C VAL A 18 -21.56 24.21 19.02
N ASP A 19 -21.49 25.32 19.76
CA ASP A 19 -20.70 26.52 19.45
C ASP A 19 -19.28 26.46 20.04
N ASN A 20 -18.94 25.35 20.70
CA ASN A 20 -17.65 25.10 21.34
C ASN A 20 -17.43 25.87 22.66
N HIS A 21 -18.47 26.39 23.29
CA HIS A 21 -18.36 26.90 24.64
C HIS A 21 -18.33 25.74 25.64
N SER A 22 -17.71 26.00 26.80
CA SER A 22 -17.57 25.02 27.88
C SER A 22 -18.35 25.46 29.13
N PRO A 23 -19.70 25.53 29.07
CA PRO A 23 -20.51 26.20 30.09
C PRO A 23 -20.51 25.48 31.45
N ARG A 24 -20.21 24.18 31.49
CA ARG A 24 -20.31 23.35 32.71
C ARG A 24 -19.23 22.26 32.76
N ARG A 25 -18.92 21.79 33.98
CA ARG A 25 -18.01 20.67 34.23
C ARG A 25 -18.67 19.66 35.18
N THR A 26 -18.38 18.38 35.01
CA THR A 26 -18.84 17.31 35.90
C THR A 26 -17.67 16.43 36.35
N ARG A 27 -17.72 15.88 37.57
CA ARG A 27 -16.68 14.97 38.07
C ARG A 27 -16.88 13.51 37.63
N SER A 28 -18.08 13.16 37.14
CA SER A 28 -18.45 11.79 36.76
C SER A 28 -18.54 11.64 35.25
N LEU A 29 -17.87 10.61 34.72
CA LEU A 29 -17.93 10.23 33.31
C LEU A 29 -19.36 9.82 32.90
N ASP A 30 -20.07 9.12 33.79
CA ASP A 30 -21.42 8.66 33.53
C ASP A 30 -22.39 9.84 33.42
N ARG A 31 -22.20 10.88 34.25
CA ARG A 31 -22.95 12.14 34.12
C ARG A 31 -22.61 12.90 32.83
N ALA A 32 -21.35 12.85 32.37
CA ALA A 32 -20.97 13.48 31.11
C ALA A 32 -21.64 12.80 29.91
N TYR A 33 -21.72 11.45 29.90
CA TYR A 33 -22.45 10.74 28.87
C TYR A 33 -23.96 10.92 28.98
N ALA A 34 -24.53 10.98 30.18
CA ALA A 34 -25.95 11.26 30.36
C ALA A 34 -26.33 12.61 29.74
N ALA A 35 -25.51 13.66 29.94
CA ALA A 35 -25.75 14.98 29.34
C ALA A 35 -25.63 14.99 27.80
N ILE A 36 -24.76 14.15 27.22
CA ILE A 36 -24.68 13.96 25.77
C ILE A 36 -25.92 13.20 25.27
N ASP A 37 -26.30 12.12 25.94
CA ASP A 37 -27.38 11.22 25.54
C ASP A 37 -28.76 11.92 25.63
N THR A 38 -28.95 12.86 26.56
CA THR A 38 -30.17 13.69 26.68
C THR A 38 -30.17 14.91 25.75
N GLY A 39 -29.06 15.19 25.06
CA GLY A 39 -28.91 16.36 24.20
C GLY A 39 -28.71 17.69 24.93
N GLU A 40 -28.42 17.68 26.24
CA GLU A 40 -28.07 18.89 27.00
C GLU A 40 -26.80 19.55 26.45
N VAL A 41 -25.84 18.74 25.98
CA VAL A 41 -24.60 19.20 25.36
C VAL A 41 -24.25 18.39 24.11
N ALA A 42 -23.48 19.00 23.21
CA ALA A 42 -23.13 18.38 21.93
C ALA A 42 -21.99 17.36 22.06
N THR A 43 -21.05 17.57 22.99
CA THR A 43 -19.92 16.65 23.24
C THR A 43 -19.32 16.89 24.63
N ALA A 44 -18.32 16.09 25.01
CA ALA A 44 -17.56 16.29 26.24
C ALA A 44 -16.08 15.89 26.07
N GLY A 45 -15.22 16.54 26.85
CA GLY A 45 -13.80 16.22 26.99
C GLY A 45 -13.43 15.82 28.41
N GLY A 46 -12.37 15.04 28.56
CA GLY A 46 -11.79 14.67 29.85
C GLY A 46 -10.29 14.92 29.87
N THR A 47 -9.72 15.04 31.07
CA THR A 47 -8.27 15.20 31.23
C THR A 47 -7.60 13.84 31.06
N LEU A 48 -6.62 13.73 30.17
CA LEU A 48 -5.83 12.50 30.02
C LEU A 48 -5.10 12.17 31.33
N ARG A 49 -5.21 10.90 31.77
CA ARG A 49 -4.57 10.47 33.01
C ARG A 49 -3.03 10.55 32.94
N PRO A 50 -2.33 10.72 34.08
CA PRO A 50 -0.86 10.65 34.11
C PRO A 50 -0.32 9.36 33.51
N GLY A 51 0.81 9.46 32.80
CA GLY A 51 1.39 8.33 32.05
C GLY A 51 0.71 8.04 30.71
N ASN A 52 -0.36 8.79 30.36
CA ASN A 52 -0.92 8.81 29.01
C ASN A 52 -0.43 10.05 28.27
N VAL A 53 -0.06 9.83 27.02
CA VAL A 53 0.25 10.91 26.08
C VAL A 53 -0.89 11.08 25.11
N GLY A 54 -1.13 12.30 24.64
CA GLY A 54 -2.15 12.52 23.62
C GLY A 54 -1.90 13.75 22.79
N ALA A 55 -2.40 13.74 21.55
CA ALA A 55 -2.30 14.86 20.63
C ALA A 55 -3.64 15.14 19.97
N ASP A 56 -3.96 16.41 19.81
CA ASP A 56 -5.06 16.91 18.97
C ASP A 56 -4.48 17.52 17.70
N ILE A 57 -4.81 16.93 16.56
CA ILE A 57 -4.33 17.32 15.23
C ILE A 57 -5.50 17.97 14.50
N ASP A 58 -5.39 19.26 14.18
CA ASP A 58 -6.47 20.06 13.59
C ASP A 58 -5.99 20.76 12.30
N PRO A 59 -5.83 20.02 11.17
CA PRO A 59 -5.42 20.61 9.91
C PRO A 59 -6.56 21.43 9.29
N LEU A 60 -6.18 22.36 8.40
CA LEU A 60 -7.13 22.94 7.45
C LEU A 60 -7.65 21.85 6.49
N PRO A 61 -8.89 21.93 5.99
CA PRO A 61 -9.48 20.90 5.12
C PRO A 61 -8.65 20.54 3.88
N GLU A 62 -8.03 21.53 3.23
CA GLU A 62 -7.12 21.37 2.09
C GLU A 62 -5.82 20.61 2.45
N HIS A 63 -5.47 20.59 3.74
CA HIS A 63 -4.32 19.88 4.31
C HIS A 63 -4.72 18.57 5.00
N ALA A 64 -5.92 18.03 4.74
CA ALA A 64 -6.41 16.82 5.39
C ALA A 64 -5.44 15.63 5.29
N VAL A 65 -4.77 15.48 4.14
CA VAL A 65 -3.75 14.44 3.90
C VAL A 65 -2.52 14.64 4.80
N LEU A 66 -2.17 15.89 5.12
CA LEU A 66 -1.06 16.20 6.03
C LEU A 66 -1.42 15.87 7.48
N GLY A 67 -2.65 16.16 7.92
CA GLY A 67 -3.10 15.74 9.25
C GLY A 67 -3.12 14.21 9.42
N ASP A 68 -3.45 13.47 8.36
CA ASP A 68 -3.30 12.00 8.34
C ASP A 68 -1.84 11.57 8.46
N ALA A 69 -0.93 12.22 7.74
CA ALA A 69 0.50 11.93 7.81
C ALA A 69 1.10 12.24 9.19
N VAL A 70 0.70 13.36 9.81
CA VAL A 70 1.06 13.72 11.19
C VAL A 70 0.61 12.64 12.16
N ALA A 71 -0.64 12.19 12.06
CA ALA A 71 -1.14 11.12 12.92
C ALA A 71 -0.37 9.81 12.73
N GLU A 72 0.02 9.46 11.50
CA GLU A 72 0.86 8.30 11.23
C GLU A 72 2.27 8.43 11.83
N VAL A 73 2.86 9.63 11.88
CA VAL A 73 4.15 9.89 12.55
C VAL A 73 4.03 9.69 14.07
N LEU A 74 3.01 10.30 14.70
CA LEU A 74 2.79 10.15 16.14
C LEU A 74 2.48 8.69 16.52
N VAL A 75 1.66 8.01 15.70
CA VAL A 75 1.37 6.58 15.85
C VAL A 75 2.62 5.72 15.65
N GLY A 76 3.45 6.05 14.67
CA GLY A 76 4.71 5.36 14.39
C GLY A 76 5.65 5.42 15.58
N TRP A 77 5.79 6.60 16.20
CA TRP A 77 6.59 6.75 17.41
C TRP A 77 6.04 5.92 18.57
N LEU A 78 4.72 5.96 18.82
CA LEU A 78 4.11 5.13 19.86
C LEU A 78 4.38 3.64 19.61
N HIS A 79 4.30 3.20 18.35
CA HIS A 79 4.61 1.83 17.98
C HIS A 79 6.08 1.47 18.23
N ASP A 80 7.02 2.33 17.83
CA ASP A 80 8.46 2.12 17.98
C ASP A 80 8.89 2.09 19.45
N GLN A 81 8.25 2.91 20.30
CA GLN A 81 8.41 2.89 21.75
C GLN A 81 7.68 1.71 22.43
N GLY A 82 6.96 0.91 21.64
CA GLY A 82 6.11 -0.17 22.12
C GLY A 82 4.96 0.31 23.01
N ILE A 83 4.59 1.59 22.99
CA ILE A 83 3.51 2.17 23.76
C ILE A 83 2.17 1.77 23.11
N SER A 84 1.23 1.27 23.92
CA SER A 84 -0.09 0.93 23.40
C SER A 84 -0.85 2.20 23.06
N TYR A 85 -1.47 2.26 21.88
CA TYR A 85 -2.08 3.50 21.40
C TYR A 85 -3.43 3.31 20.73
N ILE A 86 -4.14 4.41 20.57
CA ILE A 86 -5.36 4.52 19.79
C ILE A 86 -5.34 5.81 18.97
N ALA A 87 -5.80 5.74 17.72
CA ALA A 87 -5.99 6.89 16.85
C ALA A 87 -7.46 6.94 16.42
N ARG A 88 -8.05 8.13 16.45
CA ARG A 88 -9.44 8.39 16.04
C ARG A 88 -9.54 9.66 15.23
N GLU A 89 -10.64 9.82 14.51
CA GLU A 89 -10.97 11.11 13.92
C GLU A 89 -11.37 12.11 15.01
N SER A 90 -10.99 13.37 14.83
CA SER A 90 -11.45 14.48 15.68
C SER A 90 -12.79 15.04 15.21
N GLY A 91 -13.23 14.72 13.98
CA GLY A 91 -14.50 15.14 13.38
C GLY A 91 -14.37 16.10 12.20
N ARG A 92 -13.16 16.55 11.85
CA ARG A 92 -12.86 17.30 10.61
C ARG A 92 -12.06 16.44 9.64
N PRO A 93 -12.13 16.67 8.31
CA PRO A 93 -11.27 15.99 7.34
C PRO A 93 -9.79 16.12 7.72
N GLY A 94 -9.11 14.99 7.92
CA GLY A 94 -7.71 14.93 8.36
C GLY A 94 -7.45 15.28 9.83
N GLY A 95 -8.46 15.71 10.59
CA GLY A 95 -8.34 15.97 12.02
C GLY A 95 -8.31 14.68 12.83
N ARG A 96 -7.38 14.55 13.77
CA ARG A 96 -7.08 13.29 14.46
C ARG A 96 -6.81 13.51 15.93
N HIS A 97 -7.28 12.59 16.78
CA HIS A 97 -6.72 12.44 18.12
C HIS A 97 -5.89 11.16 18.17
N VAL A 98 -4.67 11.28 18.68
CA VAL A 98 -3.78 10.13 18.94
C VAL A 98 -3.52 10.08 20.43
N VAL A 99 -3.74 8.92 21.06
CA VAL A 99 -3.55 8.73 22.50
C VAL A 99 -2.69 7.49 22.73
N GLY A 100 -1.62 7.62 23.50
CA GLY A 100 -0.73 6.55 23.95
C GLY A 100 -0.84 6.31 25.45
N VAL A 101 -0.65 5.06 25.89
CA VAL A 101 -0.81 4.66 27.29
C VAL A 101 0.43 3.96 27.84
N GLY A 102 0.87 4.43 29.01
CA GLY A 102 2.00 3.86 29.75
C GLY A 102 3.35 4.40 29.27
N ALA A 103 3.41 5.68 28.92
CA ALA A 103 4.66 6.39 28.63
C ALA A 103 5.39 6.73 29.95
N SER A 104 6.71 6.56 29.98
CA SER A 104 7.55 7.10 31.06
C SER A 104 7.66 8.63 30.99
N PRO A 105 8.09 9.32 32.05
CA PRO A 105 8.30 10.78 32.02
C PRO A 105 9.21 11.24 30.86
N ASP A 106 10.35 10.56 30.67
CA ASP A 106 11.27 10.85 29.56
C ASP A 106 10.58 10.70 28.19
N GLN A 107 9.73 9.67 28.04
CA GLN A 107 8.93 9.45 26.84
C GLN A 107 7.85 10.52 26.66
N MET A 108 7.29 11.07 27.74
CA MET A 108 6.33 12.18 27.66
C MET A 108 7.03 13.47 27.18
N GLU A 109 8.26 13.74 27.61
CA GLU A 109 9.05 14.87 27.08
C GLU A 109 9.46 14.67 25.62
N GLU A 110 9.80 13.43 25.23
CA GLU A 110 10.01 13.07 23.82
C GLU A 110 8.73 13.22 23.00
N TRP A 111 7.57 12.84 23.54
CA TRP A 111 6.28 13.00 22.89
C TRP A 111 5.92 14.46 22.67
N ASN A 112 6.12 15.32 23.67
CA ASN A 112 5.86 16.75 23.56
C ASN A 112 6.71 17.38 22.45
N ARG A 113 8.02 17.08 22.45
CA ARG A 113 8.94 17.50 21.39
C ARG A 113 8.51 16.96 20.03
N LEU A 114 8.11 15.68 19.96
CA LEU A 114 7.62 15.09 18.72
C LEU A 114 6.37 15.81 18.22
N CYS A 115 5.41 16.17 19.08
CA CYS A 115 4.22 16.91 18.68
C CYS A 115 4.59 18.28 18.12
N ALA A 116 5.49 19.02 18.78
CA ALA A 116 5.98 20.31 18.31
C ALA A 116 6.74 20.20 16.98
N ASP A 117 7.67 19.25 16.88
CA ASP A 117 8.46 18.98 15.68
C ASP A 117 7.55 18.55 14.52
N THR A 118 6.53 17.74 14.79
CA THR A 118 5.59 17.27 13.77
C THR A 118 4.65 18.39 13.34
N ALA A 119 4.19 19.25 14.26
CA ALA A 119 3.42 20.45 13.91
C ALA A 119 4.20 21.36 12.97
N GLN A 120 5.47 21.62 13.32
CA GLN A 120 6.35 22.48 12.55
C GLN A 120 6.72 21.86 11.19
N ALA A 121 7.05 20.57 11.16
CA ALA A 121 7.49 19.88 9.94
C ALA A 121 6.37 19.72 8.90
N PHE A 122 5.13 19.52 9.36
CA PHE A 122 3.99 19.31 8.46
C PHE A 122 3.15 20.58 8.24
N GLY A 123 3.40 21.66 8.98
CA GLY A 123 2.60 22.89 8.91
C GLY A 123 1.15 22.67 9.33
N VAL A 124 0.91 21.71 10.22
CA VAL A 124 -0.42 21.32 10.72
C VAL A 124 -0.44 21.57 12.22
N PRO A 125 -1.49 22.21 12.77
CA PRO A 125 -1.64 22.33 14.22
C PRO A 125 -1.66 20.95 14.90
N VAL A 126 -0.71 20.73 15.80
CA VAL A 126 -0.66 19.55 16.69
C VAL A 126 -0.48 20.04 18.10
N ASP A 127 -1.54 19.96 18.89
CA ASP A 127 -1.49 20.28 20.30
C ASP A 127 -1.17 19.02 21.08
N ASP A 128 -0.07 19.01 21.83
CA ASP A 128 0.12 18.01 22.87
C ASP A 128 -0.91 18.23 23.99
N ARG A 129 -1.74 17.22 24.24
CA ARG A 129 -2.78 17.18 25.26
C ARG A 129 -2.43 16.20 26.39
N SER A 130 -1.17 15.78 26.50
CA SER A 130 -0.67 14.97 27.62
C SER A 130 -0.96 15.68 28.95
N GLY A 131 -1.73 15.04 29.84
CA GLY A 131 -2.21 15.67 31.08
C GLY A 131 -3.23 16.81 30.89
N GLY A 132 -3.63 17.10 29.66
CA GLY A 132 -4.61 18.13 29.29
C GLY A 132 -5.98 17.54 28.91
N VAL A 133 -6.93 18.42 28.61
CA VAL A 133 -8.28 18.04 28.19
C VAL A 133 -8.28 17.65 26.71
N LEU A 134 -8.86 16.48 26.41
CA LEU A 134 -9.09 15.98 25.07
C LEU A 134 -10.50 15.37 24.99
N ARG A 135 -11.16 15.43 23.83
CA ARG A 135 -12.53 14.89 23.67
C ARG A 135 -12.56 13.40 24.04
N LEU A 136 -13.62 12.95 24.70
CA LEU A 136 -13.83 11.53 25.03
C LEU A 136 -13.98 10.70 23.75
N LEU A 137 -13.46 9.47 23.75
CA LEU A 137 -13.42 8.58 22.58
C LEU A 137 -14.82 8.22 22.09
N ALA A 138 -15.75 7.90 22.98
CA ALA A 138 -17.12 7.57 22.60
C ALA A 138 -18.03 8.80 22.39
N ALA A 139 -17.55 10.02 22.67
CA ALA A 139 -18.35 11.23 22.48
C ALA A 139 -18.34 11.67 21.01
N PRO A 140 -19.50 12.10 20.46
CA PRO A 140 -19.60 12.59 19.08
C PRO A 140 -18.85 13.93 18.90
N HIS A 141 -18.64 14.36 17.67
CA HIS A 141 -18.16 15.71 17.41
C HIS A 141 -19.30 16.73 17.58
N ARG A 142 -19.00 17.95 18.07
CA ARG A 142 -20.02 18.99 18.32
C ARG A 142 -20.85 19.40 17.09
N LYS A 143 -20.29 19.24 15.89
CA LYS A 143 -20.97 19.48 14.60
C LYS A 143 -21.73 18.26 14.05
N GLY A 144 -21.96 17.22 14.86
CA GLY A 144 -22.67 16.01 14.45
C GLY A 144 -21.87 15.05 13.54
N TYR A 145 -20.58 15.32 13.32
CA TYR A 145 -19.72 14.43 12.54
C TYR A 145 -19.38 13.16 13.31
N ALA A 146 -19.35 12.02 12.60
CA ALA A 146 -18.81 10.78 13.12
C ALA A 146 -17.32 10.99 13.44
N ALA A 147 -16.91 10.62 14.65
CA ALA A 147 -15.51 10.69 15.10
C ALA A 147 -14.97 9.27 15.40
N PRO A 148 -14.98 8.34 14.42
CA PRO A 148 -14.69 6.94 14.67
C PRO A 148 -13.23 6.71 15.05
N VAL A 149 -12.99 5.65 15.83
CA VAL A 149 -11.66 5.11 16.02
C VAL A 149 -11.17 4.51 14.72
N LEU A 150 -9.99 4.93 14.26
CA LEU A 150 -9.38 4.52 13.00
C LEU A 150 -8.53 3.25 13.15
N GLY A 151 -7.96 3.04 14.33
CA GLY A 151 -7.13 1.89 14.67
C GLY A 151 -6.31 2.12 15.95
N GLY A 152 -5.63 1.09 16.41
CA GLY A 152 -4.82 1.13 17.61
C GLY A 152 -4.39 -0.25 18.08
N THR A 153 -3.38 -0.30 18.93
CA THR A 153 -2.93 -1.50 19.65
C THR A 153 -3.53 -1.59 21.05
N LEU A 154 -4.14 -0.49 21.53
CA LEU A 154 -4.76 -0.42 22.85
C LEU A 154 -5.99 -1.35 22.92
N THR A 155 -5.90 -2.34 23.81
CA THR A 155 -7.01 -3.21 24.21
C THR A 155 -7.25 -3.05 25.70
N LEU A 156 -8.45 -3.38 26.19
CA LEU A 156 -8.75 -3.34 27.63
C LEU A 156 -7.76 -4.19 28.45
N ASN A 157 -7.20 -5.27 27.86
CA ASN A 157 -6.25 -6.16 28.51
C ASN A 157 -4.80 -5.63 28.51
N ALA A 158 -4.41 -4.77 27.56
CA ALA A 158 -3.04 -4.24 27.44
C ALA A 158 -2.64 -3.36 28.65
N LEU A 159 -3.63 -2.83 29.35
CA LEU A 159 -3.49 -1.98 30.53
C LEU A 159 -3.07 -2.78 31.79
N ALA A 160 -3.29 -4.09 31.82
CA ALA A 160 -3.01 -4.94 32.98
C ALA A 160 -1.55 -5.47 33.04
N VAL A 161 -0.79 -5.40 31.95
CA VAL A 161 0.44 -6.21 31.76
C VAL A 161 1.76 -5.44 32.05
N ARG A 162 1.75 -4.11 32.19
CA ARG A 162 2.98 -3.29 32.12
C ARG A 162 3.58 -2.76 33.43
N THR A 163 3.36 -3.44 34.55
CA THR A 163 3.94 -3.06 35.85
C THR A 163 5.31 -3.69 36.19
N ARG A 164 6.12 -4.17 35.24
CA ARG A 164 7.48 -4.69 35.56
C ARG A 164 8.59 -4.30 34.57
N PRO A 165 9.74 -3.77 35.03
CA PRO A 165 10.90 -3.43 34.19
C PRO A 165 11.95 -4.57 34.18
N SER A 166 12.68 -4.75 33.07
CA SER A 166 13.87 -5.63 33.02
C SER A 166 14.84 -5.27 31.89
N ARG A 167 16.12 -5.60 32.15
CA ARG A 167 17.38 -5.04 31.64
C ARG A 167 18.00 -5.73 30.40
N VAL A 168 18.96 -5.01 29.83
CA VAL A 168 19.98 -5.20 28.77
C VAL A 168 20.82 -6.51 28.84
N ARG A 169 21.18 -7.11 27.69
CA ARG A 169 22.57 -7.57 27.32
C ARG A 169 22.72 -8.14 25.88
N SER A 170 23.97 -8.34 25.46
CA SER A 170 24.61 -8.09 24.14
C SER A 170 25.25 -9.31 23.40
N ALA A 171 25.54 -9.13 22.09
CA ALA A 171 26.72 -9.58 21.28
C ALA A 171 26.82 -10.99 20.55
N ARG A 172 26.56 -11.00 19.21
CA ARG A 172 27.37 -11.33 17.96
C ARG A 172 28.43 -12.51 17.85
N PRO A 173 28.94 -12.92 16.63
CA PRO A 173 28.44 -13.96 15.67
C PRO A 173 29.51 -14.98 15.11
N ALA A 174 29.16 -15.90 14.19
CA ALA A 174 30.13 -16.58 13.29
C ALA A 174 29.58 -17.04 11.91
N ARG A 175 30.43 -16.94 10.87
CA ARG A 175 30.24 -17.24 9.42
C ARG A 175 30.59 -18.70 9.06
N ARG A 176 29.98 -19.26 8.00
CA ARG A 176 30.65 -20.12 6.98
C ARG A 176 29.82 -20.25 5.69
N ARG A 177 30.49 -20.21 4.54
CA ARG A 177 29.99 -20.54 3.17
C ARG A 177 30.70 -21.82 2.71
N PRO A 178 30.06 -22.65 1.86
CA PRO A 178 30.65 -22.96 0.55
C PRO A 178 29.63 -23.01 -0.60
N SER A 179 30.17 -23.16 -1.81
CA SER A 179 29.58 -22.91 -3.15
C SER A 179 29.15 -24.24 -3.85
N PRO A 180 28.83 -24.33 -5.18
CA PRO A 180 27.55 -24.83 -5.68
C PRO A 180 27.61 -26.09 -6.57
N SER A 181 26.59 -26.97 -6.53
CA SER A 181 26.19 -27.80 -7.69
C SER A 181 24.80 -28.46 -7.53
N SER A 182 24.06 -28.44 -8.64
CA SER A 182 23.02 -29.39 -9.10
C SER A 182 22.04 -30.01 -8.10
N ARG A 183 20.76 -29.59 -8.14
CA ARG A 183 19.57 -30.41 -7.82
C ARG A 183 18.26 -29.69 -8.28
N PRO A 184 17.12 -30.41 -8.35
CA PRO A 184 16.10 -30.31 -9.39
C PRO A 184 15.10 -29.16 -9.17
N ALA A 185 14.21 -28.97 -10.14
CA ALA A 185 13.21 -27.90 -10.19
C ALA A 185 12.53 -27.67 -8.83
N PRO A 186 12.63 -26.45 -8.26
CA PRO A 186 11.96 -26.16 -7.00
C PRO A 186 10.46 -25.92 -7.29
N THR A 187 9.60 -26.63 -6.57
CA THR A 187 8.19 -26.31 -6.29
C THR A 187 8.03 -25.05 -5.42
N SER A 188 9.05 -24.20 -5.41
CA SER A 188 9.14 -22.95 -4.68
C SER A 188 9.34 -21.85 -5.74
N PRO A 189 8.68 -20.68 -5.61
CA PRO A 189 8.81 -19.63 -6.62
C PRO A 189 10.28 -19.28 -6.79
N ASP A 190 10.79 -19.41 -8.03
CA ASP A 190 12.15 -19.00 -8.37
C ASP A 190 12.26 -17.49 -8.12
N THR A 191 12.99 -17.12 -7.07
CA THR A 191 13.22 -15.73 -6.66
C THR A 191 14.46 -15.13 -7.32
N SER A 192 15.01 -15.82 -8.34
CA SER A 192 16.23 -15.40 -9.01
C SER A 192 16.13 -13.97 -9.54
N ARG A 193 17.27 -13.27 -9.50
CA ARG A 193 17.41 -11.90 -10.00
C ARG A 193 16.95 -11.78 -11.45
N SER A 194 17.23 -12.79 -12.28
CA SER A 194 16.76 -12.89 -13.66
C SER A 194 15.25 -13.08 -13.79
N ALA A 195 14.63 -13.91 -12.96
CA ALA A 195 13.18 -14.11 -12.98
C ALA A 195 12.43 -12.83 -12.59
N ARG A 196 12.95 -12.10 -11.59
CA ARG A 196 12.40 -10.79 -11.18
C ARG A 196 12.51 -9.75 -12.28
N GLU A 197 13.67 -9.65 -12.93
CA GLU A 197 13.91 -8.71 -14.03
C GLU A 197 13.02 -9.03 -15.24
N TYR A 198 12.95 -10.30 -15.63
CA TYR A 198 12.08 -10.75 -16.72
C TYR A 198 10.60 -10.44 -16.44
N GLY A 199 10.11 -10.75 -15.24
CA GLY A 199 8.73 -10.46 -14.84
C GLY A 199 8.40 -8.95 -14.83
N GLN A 200 9.36 -8.11 -14.45
CA GLN A 200 9.22 -6.65 -14.54
C GLN A 200 9.17 -6.18 -16.00
N VAL A 201 9.98 -6.76 -16.88
CA VAL A 201 9.96 -6.46 -18.32
C VAL A 201 8.61 -6.83 -18.95
N CYS A 202 8.08 -8.02 -18.68
CA CYS A 202 6.73 -8.39 -19.13
C CYS A 202 5.67 -7.41 -18.61
N ALA A 203 5.78 -6.93 -17.36
CA ALA A 203 4.83 -5.97 -16.81
C ALA A 203 4.88 -4.59 -17.49
N MET A 204 6.06 -4.14 -17.92
CA MET A 204 6.22 -2.87 -18.65
C MET A 204 5.68 -2.98 -20.08
N ILE A 205 5.93 -4.09 -20.76
CA ILE A 205 5.40 -4.34 -22.11
C ILE A 205 3.87 -4.34 -22.09
N ARG A 206 3.25 -5.00 -21.11
CA ARG A 206 1.79 -4.99 -20.92
C ARG A 206 1.21 -3.60 -20.61
N ARG A 207 2.03 -2.65 -20.16
CA ARG A 207 1.63 -1.24 -19.95
C ARG A 207 1.87 -0.37 -21.19
N GLY A 208 2.34 -0.93 -22.29
CA GLY A 208 2.65 -0.20 -23.50
C GLY A 208 3.98 0.57 -23.44
N CYS A 209 4.86 0.28 -22.48
CA CYS A 209 6.17 0.94 -22.43
C CYS A 209 6.98 0.57 -23.68
N THR A 210 7.63 1.58 -24.26
CA THR A 210 8.60 1.40 -25.33
C THR A 210 9.87 0.71 -24.79
N PRO A 211 10.64 0.03 -25.66
CA PRO A 211 11.90 -0.57 -25.26
C PRO A 211 12.91 0.44 -24.67
N ALA A 212 12.88 1.69 -25.11
CA ALA A 212 13.76 2.74 -24.60
C ALA A 212 13.36 3.17 -23.18
N GLU A 213 12.06 3.24 -22.88
CA GLU A 213 11.57 3.47 -21.52
C GLU A 213 11.87 2.30 -20.60
N ALA A 214 11.61 1.09 -21.06
CA ALA A 214 11.89 -0.11 -20.30
C ALA A 214 13.39 -0.30 -20.04
N TRP A 215 14.24 0.03 -21.03
CA TRP A 215 15.69 0.05 -20.86
C TRP A 215 16.11 1.09 -19.82
N ARG A 216 15.58 2.31 -19.85
CA ARG A 216 15.88 3.33 -18.82
C ARG A 216 15.53 2.87 -17.41
N VAL A 217 14.43 2.12 -17.25
CA VAL A 217 14.01 1.56 -15.96
C VAL A 217 14.87 0.36 -15.54
N GLN A 218 15.22 -0.51 -16.49
CA GLN A 218 15.93 -1.75 -16.20
C GLN A 218 17.44 -1.58 -16.14
N ASN A 219 18.02 -0.63 -16.87
CA ASN A 219 19.43 -0.26 -16.83
C ASN A 219 19.78 0.49 -15.53
N ARG A 220 19.47 -0.15 -14.41
CA ARG A 220 19.87 0.23 -13.07
C ARG A 220 21.06 -0.61 -12.65
N PRO A 221 21.98 -0.06 -11.87
CA PRO A 221 23.16 -0.81 -11.44
C PRO A 221 22.78 -2.09 -10.67
N GLY A 222 23.51 -3.18 -10.92
CA GLY A 222 23.23 -4.50 -10.35
C GLY A 222 22.11 -5.30 -11.03
N SER A 223 21.47 -4.75 -12.07
CA SER A 223 20.59 -5.50 -12.99
C SER A 223 21.38 -6.24 -14.06
N LYS A 224 20.81 -7.32 -14.63
CA LYS A 224 21.40 -7.96 -15.81
C LYS A 224 21.35 -7.06 -17.03
N ALA A 225 20.37 -6.16 -17.12
CA ALA A 225 20.30 -5.12 -18.13
C ALA A 225 21.59 -4.30 -18.16
N SER A 226 21.98 -3.72 -17.02
CA SER A 226 23.19 -2.91 -16.87
C SER A 226 24.47 -3.72 -17.13
N GLU A 227 24.56 -4.96 -16.65
CA GLU A 227 25.72 -5.85 -16.87
C GLU A 227 25.92 -6.24 -18.36
N ARG A 228 24.84 -6.33 -19.13
CA ARG A 228 24.87 -6.85 -20.52
C ARG A 228 24.94 -5.75 -21.57
N GLY A 229 24.53 -4.53 -21.24
CA GLY A 229 24.36 -3.45 -22.19
C GLY A 229 23.09 -3.59 -23.04
N GLU A 230 22.63 -2.47 -23.60
CA GLU A 230 21.29 -2.33 -24.18
C GLU A 230 21.02 -3.35 -25.28
N HIS A 231 21.98 -3.52 -26.18
CA HIS A 231 21.83 -4.43 -27.31
C HIS A 231 21.62 -5.89 -26.86
N ARG A 232 22.42 -6.37 -25.91
CA ARG A 232 22.31 -7.75 -25.39
C ARG A 232 21.08 -7.92 -24.52
N TRP A 233 20.70 -6.92 -23.73
CA TRP A 233 19.45 -6.95 -22.96
C TRP A 233 18.23 -7.00 -23.88
N ARG A 234 18.20 -6.16 -24.92
CA ARG A 234 17.12 -6.18 -25.91
C ARG A 234 17.01 -7.55 -26.59
N ARG A 235 18.15 -8.16 -26.91
CA ARG A 235 18.22 -9.49 -27.53
C ARG A 235 17.73 -10.62 -26.63
N PHE A 236 18.18 -10.68 -25.38
CA PHE A 236 17.99 -11.85 -24.53
C PHE A 236 16.90 -11.70 -23.47
N VAL A 237 16.40 -10.49 -23.23
CA VAL A 237 15.40 -10.23 -22.19
C VAL A 237 14.18 -9.55 -22.79
N TRP A 238 14.35 -8.42 -23.48
CA TRP A 238 13.23 -7.68 -24.05
C TRP A 238 12.51 -8.48 -25.13
N LEU A 239 13.25 -9.02 -26.10
CA LEU A 239 12.65 -9.78 -27.20
C LEU A 239 11.89 -11.00 -26.68
N ASP A 240 12.47 -11.74 -25.74
CA ASP A 240 11.87 -12.91 -25.13
C ASP A 240 10.60 -12.54 -24.34
N ALA A 241 10.70 -11.56 -23.44
CA ALA A 241 9.55 -11.07 -22.68
C ALA A 241 8.43 -10.50 -23.56
N HIS A 242 8.77 -9.79 -24.65
CA HIS A 242 7.78 -9.22 -25.57
C HIS A 242 7.13 -10.28 -26.43
N THR A 243 7.88 -11.29 -26.85
CA THR A 243 7.34 -12.48 -27.52
C THR A 243 6.37 -13.23 -26.62
N THR A 244 6.76 -13.41 -25.35
CA THR A 244 5.89 -14.03 -24.32
C THR A 244 4.64 -13.22 -24.08
N VAL A 245 4.72 -11.89 -23.96
CA VAL A 245 3.53 -11.05 -23.83
C VAL A 245 2.65 -11.11 -25.09
N CYS A 246 3.22 -11.16 -26.29
CA CYS A 246 2.44 -11.32 -27.52
C CYS A 246 1.72 -12.67 -27.56
N ALA A 247 2.35 -13.74 -27.08
CA ALA A 247 1.76 -15.07 -26.98
C ALA A 247 0.63 -15.09 -25.95
N GLU A 248 0.86 -14.48 -24.78
CA GLU A 248 -0.18 -14.27 -23.75
C GLU A 248 -1.36 -13.43 -24.26
N GLU A 249 -1.12 -12.49 -25.18
CA GLU A 249 -2.15 -11.65 -25.79
C GLU A 249 -2.95 -12.38 -26.88
N GLY A 250 -2.59 -13.61 -27.23
CA GLY A 250 -3.25 -14.42 -28.25
C GLY A 250 -3.02 -13.93 -29.67
N LEU A 251 -1.93 -13.18 -29.90
CA LEU A 251 -1.60 -12.69 -31.24
C LEU A 251 -1.22 -13.86 -32.16
N THR A 252 -1.49 -13.71 -33.45
CA THR A 252 -0.95 -14.65 -34.45
C THR A 252 0.57 -14.49 -34.55
N PRO A 253 1.31 -15.51 -35.02
CA PRO A 253 2.76 -15.41 -35.23
C PRO A 253 3.15 -14.18 -36.07
N GLU A 254 2.35 -13.85 -37.09
CA GLU A 254 2.54 -12.71 -37.98
C GLU A 254 2.40 -11.37 -37.23
N GLN A 255 1.34 -11.22 -36.43
CA GLN A 255 1.07 -10.03 -35.63
C GLN A 255 2.12 -9.84 -34.53
N ALA A 256 2.46 -10.92 -33.84
CA ALA A 256 3.51 -10.93 -32.82
C ALA A 256 4.85 -10.52 -33.43
N TRP A 257 5.23 -11.09 -34.59
CA TRP A 257 6.48 -10.77 -35.27
C TRP A 257 6.56 -9.30 -35.69
N GLN A 258 5.48 -8.74 -36.26
CA GLN A 258 5.43 -7.32 -36.60
C GLN A 258 5.64 -6.45 -35.35
N ARG A 259 4.96 -6.77 -34.25
CA ARG A 259 5.02 -6.00 -33.01
C ARG A 259 6.38 -6.07 -32.33
N VAL A 260 7.01 -7.26 -32.25
CA VAL A 260 8.37 -7.38 -31.69
C VAL A 260 9.41 -6.75 -32.62
N SER A 261 9.23 -6.83 -33.94
CA SER A 261 10.14 -6.22 -34.92
C SER A 261 10.08 -4.70 -34.90
N ALA A 262 8.90 -4.12 -34.78
CA ALA A 262 8.74 -2.67 -34.61
C ALA A 262 9.42 -2.19 -33.31
N ALA A 263 9.28 -2.95 -32.22
CA ALA A 263 9.87 -2.61 -30.94
C ALA A 263 11.39 -2.84 -30.89
N SER A 264 11.96 -3.77 -31.66
CA SER A 264 13.41 -4.00 -31.66
C SER A 264 13.97 -4.33 -33.04
N PRO A 265 13.96 -3.35 -33.98
CA PRO A 265 14.28 -3.60 -35.39
C PRO A 265 15.69 -4.16 -35.59
N ALA A 266 16.69 -3.61 -34.91
CA ALA A 266 18.09 -4.04 -35.04
C ALA A 266 18.32 -5.47 -34.53
N VAL A 267 17.60 -5.90 -33.50
CA VAL A 267 17.72 -7.25 -32.92
C VAL A 267 16.98 -8.26 -33.80
N CYS A 268 15.76 -7.94 -34.24
CA CYS A 268 14.97 -8.81 -35.11
C CYS A 268 15.62 -9.00 -36.48
N ARG A 269 16.25 -7.96 -37.06
CA ARG A 269 17.06 -8.09 -38.28
C ARG A 269 18.23 -9.06 -38.11
N LYS A 270 18.88 -9.06 -36.95
CA LYS A 270 20.05 -9.90 -36.67
C LYS A 270 19.71 -11.36 -36.34
N ILE A 271 18.58 -11.61 -35.67
CA ILE A 271 18.14 -12.96 -35.30
C ILE A 271 17.38 -13.63 -36.46
N GLY A 272 16.56 -12.86 -37.17
CA GLY A 272 15.69 -13.35 -38.23
C GLY A 272 14.43 -14.05 -37.72
N ARG A 273 13.38 -14.01 -38.53
CA ARG A 273 12.04 -14.55 -38.20
C ARG A 273 12.08 -16.03 -37.83
N ARG A 274 12.85 -16.83 -38.58
CA ARG A 274 12.96 -18.28 -38.38
C ARG A 274 13.56 -18.67 -37.02
N ALA A 275 14.52 -17.90 -36.52
CA ALA A 275 15.09 -18.17 -35.20
C ALA A 275 14.20 -17.67 -34.06
N TRP A 276 13.45 -16.58 -34.29
CA TRP A 276 12.42 -16.11 -33.36
C TRP A 276 11.22 -17.07 -33.25
N GLN A 277 10.85 -17.75 -34.35
CA GLN A 277 9.73 -18.71 -34.36
C GLN A 277 9.85 -19.78 -33.25
N ARG A 278 11.06 -20.30 -33.00
CA ARG A 278 11.33 -21.27 -31.92
C ARG A 278 11.17 -20.69 -30.51
N LEU A 279 11.27 -19.37 -30.39
CA LEU A 279 11.04 -18.63 -29.15
C LEU A 279 9.54 -18.38 -28.98
N TRP A 280 8.85 -18.06 -30.09
CA TRP A 280 7.39 -17.94 -30.16
C TRP A 280 6.67 -19.24 -29.81
N GLU A 281 7.02 -20.38 -30.42
CA GLU A 281 6.42 -21.69 -30.11
C GLU A 281 6.53 -22.02 -28.62
N ARG A 282 7.72 -21.82 -28.05
CA ARG A 282 7.97 -22.03 -26.61
C ARG A 282 7.16 -21.09 -25.73
N ALA A 283 7.00 -19.84 -26.16
CA ALA A 283 6.19 -18.84 -25.48
C ALA A 283 4.68 -19.17 -25.54
N VAL A 284 4.20 -19.70 -26.66
CA VAL A 284 2.81 -20.17 -26.83
C VAL A 284 2.56 -21.39 -25.95
N ASP A 285 3.47 -22.37 -25.93
CA ASP A 285 3.37 -23.53 -25.05
C ASP A 285 3.37 -23.12 -23.57
N GLN A 286 4.27 -22.20 -23.19
CA GLN A 286 4.32 -21.66 -21.83
C GLN A 286 3.07 -20.85 -21.47
N ALA A 287 2.53 -20.05 -22.40
CA ALA A 287 1.28 -19.33 -22.21
C ALA A 287 0.10 -20.30 -22.06
N GLY A 288 0.11 -21.43 -22.77
CA GLY A 288 -0.87 -22.51 -22.66
C GLY A 288 -0.83 -23.25 -21.31
N VAL A 289 0.34 -23.37 -20.69
CA VAL A 289 0.53 -24.10 -19.41
C VAL A 289 0.54 -23.19 -18.17
N GLN A 290 0.93 -21.90 -18.28
CA GLN A 290 1.17 -20.98 -17.15
C GLN A 290 0.20 -19.76 -17.04
N ARG A 291 -1.05 -19.87 -17.54
CA ARG A 291 -2.26 -18.99 -17.32
C ARG A 291 -2.57 -17.97 -18.42
N PRO A 292 -3.74 -17.29 -18.30
CA PRO A 292 -3.66 -15.88 -17.82
C PRO A 292 -4.87 -15.38 -16.98
N ARG A 293 -4.67 -14.26 -16.25
CA ARG A 293 -5.65 -13.16 -15.97
C ARG A 293 -5.09 -12.20 -14.91
N ARG A 294 -4.01 -11.48 -15.24
CA ARG A 294 -3.72 -10.16 -14.65
C ARG A 294 -4.48 -9.15 -15.51
N ARG A 295 -5.22 -8.23 -14.89
CA ARG A 295 -6.13 -7.26 -15.55
C ARG A 295 -5.57 -6.74 -16.90
N ARG A 296 -6.28 -7.05 -18.00
CA ARG A 296 -6.64 -5.99 -18.95
C ARG A 296 -7.54 -5.03 -18.15
N LEU A 297 -7.08 -3.81 -17.89
CA LEU A 297 -8.02 -2.69 -17.88
C LEU A 297 -8.36 -2.53 -19.37
N PRO A 298 -9.61 -2.66 -19.79
CA PRO A 298 -9.93 -2.29 -21.16
C PRO A 298 -9.43 -0.84 -21.38
N PRO A 299 -8.84 -0.52 -22.54
CA PRO A 299 -8.61 0.87 -22.90
C PRO A 299 -9.94 1.62 -22.73
N ALA A 300 -9.87 2.90 -22.35
CA ALA A 300 -11.06 3.73 -22.13
C ALA A 300 -11.98 3.84 -23.37
N SER A 301 -11.53 3.30 -24.51
CA SER A 301 -12.19 3.25 -25.81
C SER A 301 -12.65 1.84 -26.25
N ASP A 302 -12.50 0.79 -25.45
CA ASP A 302 -13.10 -0.52 -25.78
C ASP A 302 -14.58 -0.50 -25.40
N PRO A 303 -15.53 -0.66 -26.35
CA PRO A 303 -16.92 -0.81 -26.01
C PRO A 303 -17.02 -2.04 -25.12
N LEU A 304 -17.60 -1.86 -23.92
CA LEU A 304 -18.03 -2.94 -23.03
C LEU A 304 -18.48 -4.13 -23.88
N ASN A 305 -17.78 -5.28 -23.78
CA ASN A 305 -18.27 -6.57 -24.28
C ASN A 305 -19.76 -6.63 -23.93
N LYS A 306 -20.62 -6.43 -24.94
CA LYS A 306 -22.06 -6.46 -24.77
C LYS A 306 -22.35 -7.85 -24.22
N SER A 307 -22.84 -7.93 -22.99
CA SER A 307 -23.19 -9.21 -22.39
C SER A 307 -24.20 -9.88 -23.32
N THR A 308 -23.84 -11.01 -23.92
CA THR A 308 -24.78 -11.73 -24.77
C THR A 308 -25.81 -12.44 -23.88
N GLY A 309 -27.01 -12.67 -24.39
CA GLY A 309 -28.01 -13.48 -23.69
C GLY A 309 -27.55 -14.87 -23.32
N GLU A 310 -26.71 -15.45 -24.16
CA GLU A 310 -26.09 -16.74 -23.95
C GLU A 310 -25.24 -16.78 -22.67
N ASP A 311 -24.45 -15.73 -22.44
CA ASP A 311 -23.69 -15.54 -21.20
C ASP A 311 -24.61 -15.50 -19.98
N ASN A 312 -25.73 -14.77 -20.07
CA ASN A 312 -26.67 -14.64 -18.96
C ASN A 312 -27.39 -15.97 -18.69
N ALA A 313 -27.84 -16.69 -19.72
CA ALA A 313 -28.43 -18.02 -19.59
C ALA A 313 -27.45 -19.01 -18.94
N ARG A 314 -26.19 -19.00 -19.38
CA ARG A 314 -25.15 -19.85 -18.81
C ARG A 314 -24.81 -19.50 -17.36
N ILE A 315 -24.80 -18.21 -17.01
CA ILE A 315 -24.61 -17.77 -15.61
C ILE A 315 -25.77 -18.23 -14.73
N ALA A 316 -27.01 -18.12 -15.20
CA ALA A 316 -28.18 -18.57 -14.47
C ALA A 316 -28.15 -20.09 -14.24
N ALA A 317 -27.81 -20.87 -15.27
CA ALA A 317 -27.66 -22.32 -15.18
C ALA A 317 -26.54 -22.72 -14.20
N VAL A 318 -25.35 -22.10 -14.29
CA VAL A 318 -24.25 -22.34 -13.34
C VAL A 318 -24.66 -21.98 -11.92
N ALA A 319 -25.34 -20.85 -11.71
CA ALA A 319 -25.84 -20.45 -10.40
C ALA A 319 -26.86 -21.45 -9.83
N ALA A 320 -27.78 -21.94 -10.65
CA ALA A 320 -28.77 -22.95 -10.27
C ALA A 320 -28.12 -24.29 -9.91
N GLY A 321 -27.19 -24.78 -10.73
CA GLY A 321 -26.44 -26.01 -10.47
C GLY A 321 -25.59 -25.93 -9.20
N LEU A 322 -24.91 -24.80 -8.96
CA LEU A 322 -24.15 -24.57 -7.73
C LEU A 322 -25.06 -24.53 -6.49
N LYS A 323 -26.26 -23.94 -6.61
CA LYS A 323 -27.25 -23.95 -5.53
C LYS A 323 -27.78 -25.36 -5.26
N ALA A 324 -28.11 -26.12 -6.29
CA ALA A 324 -28.57 -27.50 -6.16
C ALA A 324 -27.51 -28.39 -5.50
N ALA A 325 -26.23 -28.24 -5.90
CA ALA A 325 -25.12 -28.94 -5.27
C ALA A 325 -24.96 -28.57 -3.78
N LEU A 326 -25.07 -27.28 -3.45
CA LEU A 326 -25.06 -26.83 -2.05
C LEU A 326 -26.24 -27.41 -1.27
N ASP A 327 -27.43 -27.45 -1.86
CA ASP A 327 -28.65 -27.97 -1.25
C ASP A 327 -28.55 -29.48 -0.97
N ALA A 328 -27.96 -30.24 -1.90
CA ALA A 328 -27.69 -31.67 -1.76
C ALA A 328 -26.53 -32.01 -0.80
N THR A 329 -25.67 -31.03 -0.47
CA THR A 329 -24.52 -31.24 0.42
C THR A 329 -24.86 -30.86 1.85
N ASP A 330 -24.68 -31.79 2.80
CA ASP A 330 -24.68 -31.42 4.21
C ASP A 330 -23.32 -30.81 4.59
N LEU A 331 -23.37 -29.56 5.05
CA LEU A 331 -22.19 -28.81 5.48
C LEU A 331 -21.97 -28.91 7.00
N GLY A 332 -22.91 -29.45 7.79
CA GLY A 332 -22.81 -29.51 9.25
C GLY A 332 -22.70 -28.15 9.94
N VAL A 333 -23.22 -27.07 9.32
CA VAL A 333 -23.12 -25.69 9.84
C VAL A 333 -24.47 -25.02 10.04
N ARG A 334 -24.50 -24.03 10.94
CA ARG A 334 -25.67 -23.16 11.18
C ARG A 334 -26.19 -22.52 9.88
N ARG A 335 -27.52 -22.33 9.81
CA ARG A 335 -28.23 -21.73 8.66
C ARG A 335 -27.59 -20.44 8.13
N GLN A 336 -27.11 -19.58 9.01
CA GLN A 336 -26.44 -18.32 8.62
C GLN A 336 -25.13 -18.55 7.85
N ARG A 337 -24.32 -19.54 8.24
CA ARG A 337 -23.06 -19.85 7.55
C ARG A 337 -23.32 -20.55 6.21
N ARG A 338 -24.34 -21.42 6.15
CA ARG A 338 -24.83 -22.00 4.89
C ARG A 338 -25.29 -20.91 3.92
N ARG A 339 -26.06 -19.92 4.40
CA ARG A 339 -26.47 -18.75 3.60
C ARG A 339 -25.28 -17.95 3.06
N ASN A 340 -24.22 -17.77 3.84
CA ASN A 340 -23.01 -17.10 3.36
C ASN A 340 -22.26 -17.92 2.29
N CYS A 341 -22.31 -19.25 2.35
CA CYS A 341 -21.76 -20.13 1.31
C CYS A 341 -22.56 -20.03 0.01
N GLU A 342 -23.89 -20.00 0.11
CA GLU A 342 -24.79 -19.75 -1.02
C GLU A 342 -24.48 -18.40 -1.69
N ILE A 343 -24.41 -17.31 -0.89
CA ILE A 343 -24.06 -15.97 -1.37
C ILE A 343 -22.71 -15.99 -2.12
N LEU A 344 -21.71 -16.68 -1.58
CA LEU A 344 -20.40 -16.79 -2.21
C LEU A 344 -20.48 -17.54 -3.56
N LEU A 345 -21.13 -18.70 -3.61
CA LEU A 345 -21.27 -19.49 -4.84
C LEU A 345 -22.02 -18.72 -5.93
N LEU A 346 -23.13 -18.06 -5.59
CA LEU A 346 -23.93 -17.29 -6.54
C LEU A 346 -23.18 -16.05 -7.07
N ASN A 347 -22.35 -15.41 -6.24
CA ASN A 347 -21.48 -14.32 -6.69
C ASN A 347 -20.24 -14.81 -7.47
N LEU A 348 -19.87 -16.09 -7.35
CA LEU A 348 -18.82 -16.73 -8.14
C LEU A 348 -19.31 -17.23 -9.49
N ALA A 349 -20.59 -17.62 -9.65
CA ALA A 349 -21.16 -18.06 -10.93
C ALA A 349 -20.82 -17.14 -12.14
N PRO A 350 -21.02 -15.81 -12.09
CA PRO A 350 -20.63 -14.92 -13.18
C PRO A 350 -19.11 -14.85 -13.40
N VAL A 351 -18.31 -15.15 -12.37
CA VAL A 351 -16.84 -15.21 -12.46
C VAL A 351 -16.41 -16.52 -13.10
N LEU A 352 -17.05 -17.64 -12.79
CA LEU A 352 -16.75 -18.94 -13.39
C LEU A 352 -17.00 -18.92 -14.90
N VAL A 353 -18.12 -18.34 -15.34
CA VAL A 353 -18.47 -18.24 -16.77
C VAL A 353 -17.59 -17.23 -17.50
N ARG A 354 -17.49 -15.99 -17.02
CA ARG A 354 -16.83 -14.90 -17.78
C ARG A 354 -15.33 -14.78 -17.50
N ARG A 355 -14.88 -15.32 -16.37
CA ARG A 355 -13.54 -15.09 -15.82
C ARG A 355 -12.74 -16.34 -15.49
N GLU A 356 -13.22 -17.53 -15.91
CA GLU A 356 -12.61 -18.82 -15.54
C GLU A 356 -12.36 -18.92 -14.02
N GLY A 357 -13.26 -18.31 -13.23
CA GLY A 357 -13.16 -18.26 -11.77
C GLY A 357 -12.06 -17.38 -11.20
N SER A 358 -11.34 -16.62 -12.02
CA SER A 358 -10.30 -15.69 -11.57
C SER A 358 -10.90 -14.43 -10.95
N ILE A 359 -10.74 -14.29 -9.64
CA ILE A 359 -11.15 -13.10 -8.90
C ILE A 359 -10.29 -12.87 -7.65
N SER A 360 -10.03 -11.60 -7.32
CA SER A 360 -9.38 -11.23 -6.07
C SER A 360 -10.30 -11.43 -4.89
N VAL A 361 -9.74 -11.87 -3.76
CA VAL A 361 -10.48 -12.03 -2.49
C VAL A 361 -11.21 -10.72 -2.13
N ARG A 362 -10.58 -9.58 -2.41
CA ARG A 362 -11.15 -8.25 -2.19
C ARG A 362 -12.35 -7.97 -3.10
N ASP A 363 -12.22 -8.26 -4.40
CA ASP A 363 -13.28 -7.99 -5.37
C ASP A 363 -14.49 -8.92 -5.15
N ILE A 364 -14.27 -10.20 -4.83
CA ILE A 364 -15.38 -11.13 -4.54
C ILE A 364 -16.05 -10.81 -3.20
N ALA A 365 -15.29 -10.43 -2.16
CA ALA A 365 -15.84 -9.97 -0.88
C ALA A 365 -16.74 -8.74 -1.06
N LEU A 366 -16.31 -7.77 -1.90
CA LEU A 366 -17.12 -6.60 -2.24
C LEU A 366 -18.40 -6.95 -3.00
N ARG A 367 -18.32 -7.84 -3.99
CA ARG A 367 -19.48 -8.29 -4.77
C ARG A 367 -20.50 -9.00 -3.88
N ALA A 368 -20.02 -10.00 -3.15
CA ALA A 368 -20.82 -10.81 -2.25
C ALA A 368 -21.31 -10.05 -1.00
N GLY A 369 -20.75 -8.88 -0.67
CA GLY A 369 -21.14 -8.15 0.54
C GLY A 369 -20.81 -8.92 1.82
N ILE A 370 -19.68 -9.63 1.82
CA ILE A 370 -19.16 -10.39 2.97
C ILE A 370 -17.77 -9.89 3.33
N ASP A 371 -17.42 -9.88 4.60
CA ASP A 371 -16.06 -9.52 5.01
C ASP A 371 -15.05 -10.61 4.62
N VAL A 372 -13.76 -10.25 4.58
CA VAL A 372 -12.69 -11.16 4.12
C VAL A 372 -12.56 -12.40 5.01
N LYS A 373 -12.83 -12.31 6.31
CA LYS A 373 -12.74 -13.46 7.23
C LYS A 373 -13.88 -14.43 6.94
N THR A 374 -15.11 -13.92 6.78
CA THR A 374 -16.27 -14.73 6.38
C THR A 374 -16.07 -15.35 5.00
N PHE A 375 -15.55 -14.60 4.03
CA PHE A 375 -15.18 -15.14 2.73
C PHE A 375 -14.23 -16.33 2.85
N ARG A 376 -13.12 -16.18 3.60
CA ARG A 376 -12.12 -17.26 3.78
C ARG A 376 -12.74 -18.48 4.42
N ALA A 377 -13.52 -18.31 5.49
CA ALA A 377 -14.20 -19.42 6.16
C ALA A 377 -15.19 -20.15 5.23
N CYS A 378 -16.01 -19.43 4.46
CA CYS A 378 -16.93 -20.05 3.50
C CYS A 378 -16.18 -20.73 2.34
N ARG A 379 -15.13 -20.10 1.80
CA ARG A 379 -14.28 -20.68 0.76
C ARG A 379 -13.67 -22.00 1.23
N ASP A 380 -13.05 -22.00 2.40
CA ASP A 380 -12.36 -23.18 2.94
C ASP A 380 -13.35 -24.32 3.19
N LEU A 381 -14.56 -23.99 3.68
CA LEU A 381 -15.65 -24.95 3.85
C LEU A 381 -16.13 -25.52 2.49
N LEU A 382 -16.41 -24.67 1.51
CA LEU A 382 -16.84 -25.10 0.17
C LEU A 382 -15.77 -25.97 -0.52
N ILE A 383 -14.48 -25.71 -0.27
CA ILE A 383 -13.38 -26.55 -0.76
C ILE A 383 -13.34 -27.89 -0.04
N ALA A 384 -13.46 -27.89 1.30
CA ALA A 384 -13.43 -29.11 2.10
C ALA A 384 -14.56 -30.09 1.71
N HIS A 385 -15.73 -29.57 1.33
CA HIS A 385 -16.87 -30.36 0.87
C HIS A 385 -16.89 -30.61 -0.65
N GLY A 386 -15.81 -30.29 -1.37
CA GLY A 386 -15.68 -30.59 -2.80
C GLY A 386 -16.63 -29.80 -3.72
N LEU A 387 -17.26 -28.73 -3.24
CA LEU A 387 -18.11 -27.84 -4.04
C LEU A 387 -17.29 -26.83 -4.86
N LEU A 388 -16.12 -26.43 -4.34
CA LEU A 388 -15.15 -25.60 -5.03
C LEU A 388 -13.76 -26.26 -5.00
N VAL A 389 -12.91 -25.93 -5.97
CA VAL A 389 -11.47 -26.21 -5.92
C VAL A 389 -10.69 -24.94 -6.22
N THR A 390 -9.51 -24.80 -5.61
CA THR A 390 -8.59 -23.72 -6.00
C THR A 390 -7.79 -24.20 -7.21
N ALA A 391 -8.17 -23.77 -8.40
CA ALA A 391 -7.47 -24.12 -9.63
C ALA A 391 -6.04 -23.54 -9.66
N HIS A 392 -5.86 -22.32 -9.11
CA HIS A 392 -4.54 -21.70 -9.04
C HIS A 392 -4.35 -20.84 -7.79
N HIS A 393 -3.20 -21.02 -7.11
CA HIS A 393 -2.73 -20.15 -6.04
C HIS A 393 -1.89 -19.00 -6.61
N TYR A 394 -2.14 -17.77 -6.16
CA TYR A 394 -1.33 -16.60 -6.48
C TYR A 394 -0.83 -16.05 -5.15
N ALA A 395 0.47 -15.81 -5.02
CA ALA A 395 1.07 -15.20 -3.83
C ALA A 395 1.88 -13.95 -4.21
N GLY A 396 1.82 -12.91 -3.36
CA GLY A 396 2.83 -11.87 -3.30
C GLY A 396 2.46 -10.49 -3.87
N GLY A 397 1.19 -10.05 -3.86
CA GLY A 397 0.96 -8.64 -4.18
C GLY A 397 -0.47 -8.10 -4.08
N ALA A 398 -0.63 -6.83 -4.48
CA ALA A 398 -1.89 -6.08 -4.51
C ALA A 398 -2.96 -6.65 -5.47
N SER A 399 -2.77 -7.87 -5.99
CA SER A 399 -3.61 -8.58 -6.95
C SER A 399 -3.66 -10.08 -6.64
N ASP A 400 -3.65 -10.46 -5.36
CA ASP A 400 -3.89 -11.84 -4.92
C ASP A 400 -5.31 -12.27 -5.36
N SER A 401 -5.40 -12.66 -6.62
CA SER A 401 -6.51 -13.37 -7.24
C SER A 401 -6.33 -14.83 -6.95
N HIS A 402 -7.40 -15.57 -6.68
CA HIS A 402 -7.37 -17.01 -6.82
C HIS A 402 -8.22 -17.33 -8.04
N ALA A 403 -7.86 -18.39 -8.76
CA ALA A 403 -8.77 -18.98 -9.72
C ALA A 403 -9.50 -20.11 -9.00
N TYR A 404 -10.82 -20.02 -8.95
CA TYR A 404 -11.68 -21.07 -8.42
C TYR A 404 -12.26 -21.88 -9.58
N ALA A 405 -12.39 -23.19 -9.43
CA ALA A 405 -13.15 -24.01 -10.36
C ALA A 405 -14.23 -24.79 -9.60
N MET A 406 -15.19 -25.32 -10.35
CA MET A 406 -16.23 -26.19 -9.80
C MET A 406 -15.58 -27.47 -9.29
N GLY A 407 -15.82 -27.78 -8.02
CA GLY A 407 -15.33 -29.02 -7.43
C GLY A 407 -16.15 -30.23 -7.89
N PRO A 408 -15.66 -31.45 -7.60
CA PRO A 408 -16.28 -32.69 -8.06
C PRO A 408 -17.72 -32.88 -7.56
N ALA A 409 -18.07 -32.38 -6.36
CA ALA A 409 -19.42 -32.47 -5.83
C ALA A 409 -20.39 -31.51 -6.54
N ALA A 410 -19.89 -30.39 -7.07
CA ALA A 410 -20.72 -29.40 -7.77
C ALA A 410 -20.88 -29.68 -9.28
N ARG A 411 -19.89 -30.32 -9.90
CA ARG A 411 -19.80 -30.49 -11.35
C ARG A 411 -21.01 -31.20 -11.98
N PRO A 412 -21.51 -32.35 -11.46
CA PRO A 412 -22.66 -33.04 -12.06
C PRO A 412 -23.93 -32.18 -12.08
N HIS A 413 -24.20 -31.46 -11.00
CA HIS A 413 -25.37 -30.57 -10.91
C HIS A 413 -25.28 -29.37 -11.85
N VAL A 414 -24.07 -28.84 -12.06
CA VAL A 414 -23.87 -27.74 -13.00
C VAL A 414 -23.97 -28.20 -14.45
N GLU A 415 -23.39 -29.36 -14.80
CA GLU A 415 -23.48 -29.93 -16.14
C GLU A 415 -24.94 -30.25 -16.52
N ASP A 416 -25.70 -30.85 -15.60
CA ASP A 416 -27.15 -31.06 -15.75
C ASP A 416 -27.94 -29.75 -15.91
N ALA A 417 -27.61 -28.72 -15.13
CA ALA A 417 -28.28 -27.41 -15.27
C ALA A 417 -27.94 -26.71 -16.59
N VAL A 418 -26.70 -26.86 -17.08
CA VAL A 418 -26.24 -26.27 -18.34
C VAL A 418 -26.78 -27.00 -19.56
N SER A 419 -26.95 -28.33 -19.51
CA SER A 419 -27.55 -29.10 -20.62
C SER A 419 -29.02 -28.74 -20.87
N LYS A 420 -29.71 -28.22 -19.85
CA LYS A 420 -31.10 -27.75 -19.90
C LYS A 420 -31.28 -26.35 -20.49
N ILE A 421 -30.20 -25.68 -20.89
CA ILE A 421 -30.29 -24.36 -21.54
C ILE A 421 -30.98 -24.52 -22.89
N SER A 422 -32.17 -23.94 -23.04
CA SER A 422 -32.89 -23.98 -24.32
C SER A 422 -32.11 -23.24 -25.42
N PRO A 423 -32.00 -23.81 -26.63
CA PRO A 423 -31.45 -23.10 -27.80
C PRO A 423 -32.25 -21.84 -28.17
N THR A 424 -33.52 -21.76 -27.78
CA THR A 424 -34.45 -20.64 -28.05
C THR A 424 -34.62 -19.68 -26.87
N CYS A 425 -33.81 -19.81 -25.81
CA CYS A 425 -33.95 -18.98 -24.62
C CYS A 425 -33.82 -17.48 -24.97
N PRO A 426 -34.69 -16.59 -24.44
CA PRO A 426 -34.64 -15.17 -24.78
C PRO A 426 -33.27 -14.58 -24.46
N LYS A 427 -32.61 -14.02 -25.47
CA LYS A 427 -31.23 -13.54 -25.38
C LYS A 427 -31.07 -12.26 -24.54
N ASP A 428 -32.12 -11.78 -23.88
CA ASP A 428 -32.11 -10.51 -23.16
C ASP A 428 -32.75 -10.57 -21.77
N THR A 429 -32.98 -11.75 -21.20
CA THR A 429 -33.50 -11.82 -19.82
C THR A 429 -32.43 -11.34 -18.82
N PRO A 430 -32.67 -10.26 -18.06
CA PRO A 430 -31.72 -9.79 -17.07
C PRO A 430 -31.57 -10.80 -15.94
N LEU A 431 -30.33 -11.03 -15.51
CA LEU A 431 -30.04 -11.90 -14.37
C LEU A 431 -30.67 -11.34 -13.09
N PRO A 432 -31.34 -12.16 -12.27
CA PRO A 432 -31.74 -11.73 -10.94
C PRO A 432 -30.51 -11.33 -10.14
N LEU A 433 -30.64 -10.24 -9.35
CA LEU A 433 -29.56 -9.78 -8.49
C LEU A 433 -29.16 -10.91 -7.53
N PRO A 434 -27.89 -11.34 -7.50
CA PRO A 434 -27.46 -12.39 -6.60
C PRO A 434 -27.64 -11.91 -5.15
N PRO A 435 -27.97 -12.82 -4.22
CA PRO A 435 -28.11 -12.45 -2.82
C PRO A 435 -26.77 -11.87 -2.32
N SER A 436 -26.88 -10.92 -1.40
CA SER A 436 -25.73 -10.26 -0.81
C SER A 436 -25.71 -10.44 0.70
N GLY A 437 -24.51 -10.49 1.25
CA GLY A 437 -24.28 -10.49 2.69
C GLY A 437 -24.55 -9.12 3.31
N ARG A 438 -24.25 -9.01 4.59
CA ARG A 438 -24.55 -7.83 5.42
C ARG A 438 -23.36 -6.87 5.60
N ALA A 439 -22.22 -7.13 4.96
CA ALA A 439 -21.05 -6.28 5.12
C ALA A 439 -21.19 -4.98 4.30
N ASP A 440 -20.84 -3.85 4.92
CA ASP A 440 -20.85 -2.54 4.27
C ASP A 440 -19.77 -2.47 3.16
N ARG A 441 -20.23 -2.35 1.92
CA ARG A 441 -19.37 -2.26 0.73
C ARG A 441 -18.53 -0.99 0.71
N THR A 442 -19.00 0.11 1.28
CA THR A 442 -18.26 1.38 1.37
C THR A 442 -17.08 1.23 2.31
N LEU A 443 -17.29 0.65 3.50
CA LEU A 443 -16.21 0.36 4.45
C LEU A 443 -15.18 -0.61 3.87
N LEU A 444 -15.64 -1.67 3.18
CA LEU A 444 -14.76 -2.61 2.49
C LEU A 444 -13.91 -1.91 1.41
N ARG A 445 -14.51 -1.01 0.60
CA ARG A 445 -13.79 -0.25 -0.44
C ARG A 445 -12.71 0.64 0.17
N THR A 446 -13.04 1.38 1.23
CA THR A 446 -12.10 2.28 1.90
C THR A 446 -10.93 1.49 2.50
N ARG A 447 -11.21 0.39 3.20
CA ARG A 447 -10.19 -0.51 3.74
C ARG A 447 -9.23 -1.00 2.66
N PHE A 448 -9.77 -1.49 1.54
CA PHE A 448 -8.95 -2.04 0.46
C PHE A 448 -8.11 -0.98 -0.27
N ARG A 449 -8.58 0.26 -0.36
CA ARG A 449 -7.79 1.39 -0.87
C ARG A 449 -6.59 1.68 0.03
N ARG A 450 -6.79 1.71 1.35
CA ARG A 450 -5.73 1.94 2.35
C ARG A 450 -4.65 0.86 2.29
N GLU A 451 -5.04 -0.40 2.31
CA GLU A 451 -4.10 -1.54 2.19
C GLU A 451 -3.26 -1.44 0.90
N ARG A 452 -3.86 -0.99 -0.21
CA ARG A 452 -3.15 -0.82 -1.48
C ARG A 452 -2.15 0.33 -1.45
N HIS A 453 -2.49 1.43 -0.79
CA HIS A 453 -1.58 2.57 -0.64
C HIS A 453 -0.34 2.17 0.18
N GLN A 454 -0.54 1.58 1.36
CA GLN A 454 0.53 1.10 2.23
C GLN A 454 1.48 0.14 1.52
N TRP A 455 0.93 -0.80 0.73
CA TRP A 455 1.74 -1.71 -0.07
C TRP A 455 2.63 -0.99 -1.09
N ARG A 456 2.10 0.03 -1.79
CA ARG A 456 2.88 0.81 -2.77
C ARG A 456 4.03 1.57 -2.11
N THR A 457 3.76 2.21 -0.99
CA THR A 457 4.77 2.94 -0.22
C THR A 457 5.89 2.01 0.25
N ARG A 458 5.54 0.82 0.73
CA ARG A 458 6.51 -0.21 1.10
C ARG A 458 7.36 -0.67 -0.08
N CYS A 459 6.77 -0.87 -1.26
CA CYS A 459 7.52 -1.23 -2.46
C CYS A 459 8.50 -0.13 -2.87
N ALA A 460 8.07 1.14 -2.86
CA ALA A 460 8.94 2.27 -3.16
C ALA A 460 10.13 2.37 -2.19
N ALA A 461 9.89 2.17 -0.89
CA ALA A 461 10.95 2.17 0.11
C ALA A 461 11.95 1.02 -0.06
N LEU A 462 11.49 -0.15 -0.52
CA LEU A 462 12.36 -1.29 -0.84
C LEU A 462 13.24 -1.02 -2.08
N ASP A 463 12.72 -0.27 -3.06
CA ASP A 463 13.47 0.13 -4.25
C ASP A 463 14.55 1.20 -3.95
N ASP A 464 14.51 1.83 -2.77
CA ASP A 464 15.46 2.86 -2.31
C ASP A 464 16.53 2.35 -1.34
N LEU A 465 16.66 1.03 -1.19
CA LEU A 465 17.73 0.42 -0.41
C LEU A 465 18.97 0.13 -1.27
N PRO A 466 20.20 0.39 -0.76
CA PRO A 466 21.42 -0.04 -1.39
C PRO A 466 21.54 -1.58 -1.31
N PRO A 467 22.35 -2.20 -2.19
CA PRO A 467 22.48 -3.64 -2.25
C PRO A 467 22.88 -4.27 -0.91
N GLY A 468 22.11 -5.27 -0.44
CA GLY A 468 22.40 -6.01 0.79
C GLY A 468 21.78 -5.43 2.06
N GLU A 469 21.08 -4.29 1.99
CA GLU A 469 20.31 -3.73 3.10
C GLU A 469 18.84 -4.17 3.06
N SER A 470 18.25 -4.30 4.25
CA SER A 470 16.83 -4.60 4.43
C SER A 470 16.14 -3.43 5.15
N LEU A 471 14.81 -3.32 5.01
CA LEU A 471 14.04 -2.33 5.78
C LEU A 471 14.23 -2.49 7.30
N ALA A 472 14.55 -3.71 7.76
CA ALA A 472 14.81 -4.01 9.17
C ALA A 472 16.22 -3.59 9.64
N SER A 473 17.19 -3.42 8.73
CA SER A 473 18.59 -3.07 9.05
C SER A 473 18.95 -1.60 8.75
N SER A 474 18.08 -0.87 8.06
CA SER A 474 18.37 0.48 7.52
C SER A 474 18.10 1.64 8.51
N SER A 475 18.55 1.54 9.76
CA SER A 475 18.34 2.59 10.79
C SER A 475 19.55 3.53 10.99
N SER A 476 20.71 3.24 10.38
CA SER A 476 21.93 4.03 10.57
C SER A 476 21.84 5.44 9.94
N PRO A 477 22.58 6.44 10.47
CA PRO A 477 22.61 7.79 9.92
C PRO A 477 22.97 7.82 8.42
N ALA A 478 23.96 7.02 8.01
CA ALA A 478 24.36 6.86 6.62
C ALA A 478 23.20 6.36 5.73
N MET A 479 22.42 5.40 6.24
CA MET A 479 21.25 4.85 5.53
C MET A 479 20.09 5.84 5.44
N LYS A 480 19.91 6.68 6.46
CA LYS A 480 18.93 7.78 6.42
C LYS A 480 19.35 8.83 5.39
N ALA A 481 20.63 9.25 5.40
CA ALA A 481 21.18 10.22 4.44
C ALA A 481 21.06 9.71 3.01
N TYR A 482 21.44 8.45 2.78
CA TYR A 482 21.30 7.76 1.49
C TYR A 482 19.85 7.78 0.98
N ARG A 483 18.89 7.29 1.78
CA ARG A 483 17.47 7.24 1.37
C ARG A 483 16.90 8.62 1.08
N SER A 484 17.25 9.61 1.90
CA SER A 484 16.79 10.98 1.74
C SER A 484 17.29 11.60 0.43
N LEU A 485 18.58 11.46 0.13
CA LEU A 485 19.17 11.95 -1.12
C LEU A 485 18.62 11.21 -2.35
N ARG A 486 18.38 9.90 -2.24
CA ARG A 486 17.73 9.09 -3.31
C ARG A 486 16.29 9.51 -3.56
N TYR A 487 15.54 9.76 -2.50
CA TYR A 487 14.17 10.28 -2.59
C TYR A 487 14.15 11.65 -3.29
N GLN A 488 15.01 12.58 -2.87
CA GLN A 488 15.14 13.90 -3.49
C GLN A 488 15.49 13.81 -4.99
N GLN A 489 16.43 12.93 -5.37
CA GLN A 489 16.74 12.67 -6.78
C GLN A 489 15.54 12.16 -7.57
N ARG A 490 14.81 11.18 -7.03
CA ARG A 490 13.66 10.59 -7.71
C ARG A 490 12.52 11.60 -7.84
N TRP A 491 12.25 12.34 -6.78
CA TRP A 491 11.27 13.42 -6.79
C TRP A 491 11.60 14.44 -7.89
N TRP A 492 12.84 14.94 -7.92
CA TRP A 492 13.27 15.90 -8.94
C TRP A 492 13.14 15.35 -10.36
N ARG A 493 13.56 14.09 -10.60
CA ARG A 493 13.47 13.43 -11.91
C ARG A 493 12.04 13.13 -12.36
N ASN A 494 11.08 13.09 -11.44
CA ASN A 494 9.68 12.85 -11.74
C ASN A 494 8.89 14.14 -12.02
N LEU A 495 9.49 15.32 -11.80
CA LEU A 495 8.92 16.59 -12.23
C LEU A 495 9.02 16.73 -13.75
N SER A 496 8.05 17.41 -14.36
CA SER A 496 8.12 17.79 -15.77
C SER A 496 9.30 18.71 -16.04
N CYS A 497 9.75 18.81 -17.30
CA CYS A 497 10.81 19.75 -17.67
C CYS A 497 10.45 21.20 -17.31
N ASP A 498 9.19 21.58 -17.48
CA ASP A 498 8.69 22.93 -17.18
C ASP A 498 8.71 23.21 -15.68
N GLU A 499 8.31 22.23 -14.85
CA GLU A 499 8.39 22.32 -13.39
C GLU A 499 9.84 22.43 -12.90
N GLN A 500 10.77 21.73 -13.55
CA GLN A 500 12.20 21.83 -13.24
C GLN A 500 12.75 23.22 -13.59
N GLU A 501 12.44 23.74 -14.79
CA GLU A 501 12.96 25.02 -15.26
C GLU A 501 12.38 26.20 -14.47
N ALA A 502 11.07 26.20 -14.19
CA ALA A 502 10.43 27.22 -13.35
C ALA A 502 11.13 27.33 -11.97
N ARG A 503 11.48 26.18 -11.37
CA ARG A 503 12.20 26.15 -10.10
C ARG A 503 13.66 26.59 -10.21
N ARG A 504 14.35 26.35 -11.34
CA ARG A 504 15.71 26.87 -11.57
C ARG A 504 15.71 28.40 -11.72
N THR A 505 14.72 28.94 -12.41
CA THR A 505 14.55 30.39 -12.60
C THR A 505 14.28 31.09 -11.28
N ALA A 506 13.34 30.57 -10.49
CA ALA A 506 13.06 31.10 -9.14
C ALA A 506 14.34 31.15 -8.27
N ARG A 507 15.22 30.16 -8.41
CA ARG A 507 16.50 30.11 -7.67
C ARG A 507 17.51 31.16 -8.12
N ARG A 508 17.68 31.36 -9.43
CA ARG A 508 18.59 32.41 -9.93
C ARG A 508 18.21 33.77 -9.36
N ALA A 509 16.91 34.09 -9.36
CA ALA A 509 16.40 35.32 -8.77
C ALA A 509 16.71 35.45 -7.26
N THR A 510 16.61 34.36 -6.48
CA THR A 510 16.97 34.39 -5.05
C THR A 510 18.47 34.60 -4.82
N LEU A 511 19.35 34.14 -5.71
CA LEU A 511 20.80 34.27 -5.54
C LEU A 511 21.31 35.67 -5.80
N GLU A 512 20.64 36.37 -6.73
CA GLU A 512 20.93 37.75 -7.07
C GLU A 512 20.67 38.68 -5.87
N THR A 513 19.71 38.35 -5.00
CA THR A 513 19.39 39.14 -3.80
C THR A 513 20.28 38.87 -2.59
N LEU A 514 21.14 37.84 -2.63
CA LEU A 514 22.03 37.50 -1.51
C LEU A 514 23.29 38.39 -1.47
N ALA A 515 23.71 38.77 -0.27
CA ALA A 515 25.01 39.39 -0.03
C ALA A 515 26.17 38.45 -0.43
N PRO A 516 27.34 38.98 -0.85
CA PRO A 516 28.46 38.16 -1.35
C PRO A 516 28.92 37.05 -0.39
N SER A 517 28.94 37.30 0.92
CA SER A 517 29.32 36.30 1.94
C SER A 517 28.30 35.16 2.05
N ALA A 518 27.01 35.46 2.03
CA ALA A 518 25.93 34.46 2.03
C ALA A 518 25.93 33.63 0.75
N ARG A 519 26.20 34.28 -0.39
CA ARG A 519 26.35 33.60 -1.69
C ARG A 519 27.54 32.63 -1.70
N SER A 520 28.68 33.01 -1.11
CA SER A 520 29.85 32.13 -0.98
C SER A 520 29.57 30.91 -0.08
N ALA A 521 28.93 31.11 1.08
CA ALA A 521 28.52 30.03 1.97
C ALA A 521 27.55 29.04 1.30
N TRP A 522 26.64 29.57 0.48
CA TRP A 522 25.70 28.78 -0.31
C TRP A 522 26.40 27.90 -1.36
N PHE A 523 27.38 28.43 -2.11
CA PHE A 523 28.16 27.63 -3.05
C PHE A 523 28.97 26.53 -2.35
N ALA A 524 29.60 26.84 -1.21
CA ALA A 524 30.32 25.84 -0.41
C ALA A 524 29.41 24.70 0.08
N TRP A 525 28.16 25.01 0.45
CA TRP A 525 27.16 23.99 0.80
C TRP A 525 26.74 23.15 -0.41
N LEU A 526 26.56 23.76 -1.58
CA LEU A 526 26.27 23.04 -2.82
C LEU A 526 27.38 22.07 -3.19
N ASP A 527 28.64 22.47 -3.07
CA ASP A 527 29.80 21.60 -3.34
C ASP A 527 29.84 20.41 -2.37
N ARG A 528 29.57 20.65 -1.09
CA ARG A 528 29.45 19.60 -0.08
C ARG A 528 28.29 18.65 -0.40
N ARG A 529 27.13 19.19 -0.81
CA ARG A 529 25.97 18.38 -1.21
C ARG A 529 26.26 17.56 -2.47
N ASN A 530 26.90 18.14 -3.48
CA ASN A 530 27.32 17.44 -4.69
C ASN A 530 28.27 16.28 -4.38
N SER A 531 29.19 16.48 -3.42
CA SER A 531 30.08 15.43 -2.94
C SER A 531 29.33 14.28 -2.27
N LEU A 532 28.30 14.56 -1.47
CA LEU A 532 27.41 13.54 -0.88
C LEU A 532 26.55 12.84 -1.94
N MET A 533 26.07 13.57 -2.95
CA MET A 533 25.34 13.01 -4.08
C MET A 533 26.20 12.03 -4.88
N ALA A 534 27.47 12.37 -5.12
CA ALA A 534 28.41 11.46 -5.79
C ALA A 534 28.63 10.17 -4.99
N VAL A 535 28.63 10.24 -3.65
CA VAL A 535 28.70 9.06 -2.77
C VAL A 535 27.44 8.21 -2.89
N VAL A 536 26.26 8.84 -2.92
CA VAL A 536 24.97 8.15 -3.10
C VAL A 536 24.89 7.50 -4.48
N ASP A 537 25.33 8.18 -5.54
CA ASP A 537 25.34 7.63 -6.89
C ASP A 537 26.33 6.47 -7.02
N ARG A 538 27.53 6.56 -6.41
CA ARG A 538 28.45 5.41 -6.32
C ARG A 538 27.86 4.25 -5.52
N ALA A 539 27.26 4.51 -4.36
CA ALA A 539 26.65 3.49 -3.52
C ALA A 539 25.42 2.84 -4.19
N ALA A 540 24.70 3.59 -5.02
CA ALA A 540 23.64 3.07 -5.88
C ALA A 540 24.20 2.27 -7.08
N ALA A 541 25.40 2.64 -7.57
CA ALA A 541 26.08 2.03 -8.71
C ALA A 541 26.86 0.74 -8.39
N GLY A 542 27.23 0.52 -7.14
CA GLY A 542 28.13 -0.57 -6.77
C GLY A 542 28.11 -0.91 -5.27
N PRO A 543 29.22 -1.39 -4.70
CA PRO A 543 29.28 -1.78 -3.30
C PRO A 543 29.27 -0.55 -2.38
N PHE A 544 28.40 -0.56 -1.37
CA PHE A 544 28.32 0.51 -0.37
C PHE A 544 29.41 0.35 0.70
N THR A 545 30.57 0.93 0.42
CA THR A 545 31.81 0.73 1.19
C THR A 545 31.73 1.33 2.60
N SER A 546 32.67 0.94 3.48
CA SER A 546 32.79 1.55 4.82
C SER A 546 33.10 3.05 4.73
N THR A 547 33.90 3.48 3.75
CA THR A 547 34.21 4.88 3.50
C THR A 547 32.97 5.67 3.10
N ASP A 548 32.16 5.15 2.17
CA ASP A 548 30.90 5.80 1.76
C ASP A 548 29.92 5.88 2.94
N ARG A 549 29.86 4.83 3.78
CA ARG A 549 29.06 4.84 5.01
C ARG A 549 29.55 5.91 5.99
N SER A 550 30.85 6.08 6.17
CA SER A 550 31.40 7.13 7.05
C SER A 550 31.11 8.53 6.50
N VAL A 551 31.27 8.75 5.20
CA VAL A 551 30.97 10.04 4.56
C VAL A 551 29.48 10.40 4.68
N LEU A 552 28.58 9.44 4.44
CA LEU A 552 27.14 9.65 4.61
C LEU A 552 26.70 9.72 6.08
N ALA A 553 27.41 9.07 7.00
CA ALA A 553 27.16 9.22 8.44
C ALA A 553 27.57 10.61 8.95
N ALA A 554 28.62 11.20 8.36
CA ALA A 554 29.08 12.56 8.61
C ALA A 554 28.34 13.62 7.78
N ALA A 555 27.34 13.20 6.99
CA ALA A 555 26.46 14.11 6.29
C ALA A 555 25.77 15.04 7.31
N PRO A 556 25.72 16.35 7.05
CA PRO A 556 24.94 17.26 7.88
C PRO A 556 23.53 16.72 8.05
N ARG A 557 22.94 16.80 9.25
CA ARG A 557 21.53 16.43 9.49
C ARG A 557 20.58 17.17 8.53
N THR A 558 21.02 18.31 8.02
CA THR A 558 20.31 19.21 7.10
C THR A 558 20.24 18.69 5.66
N VAL A 559 20.97 17.61 5.32
CA VAL A 559 20.82 16.87 4.06
C VAL A 559 19.39 16.34 3.89
N HIS A 560 18.67 16.13 4.99
CA HIS A 560 17.26 15.78 5.00
C HIS A 560 16.31 16.94 4.66
N MET A 561 16.79 18.19 4.83
CA MET A 561 16.00 19.42 4.74
C MET A 561 16.26 20.22 3.44
N GLY A 562 17.38 20.01 2.75
CA GLY A 562 17.70 20.76 1.53
C GLY A 562 17.94 22.25 1.82
N LEU A 563 17.42 23.16 0.96
CA LEU A 563 17.58 24.62 1.13
C LEU A 563 16.79 25.22 2.32
N GLN A 564 16.03 24.41 3.08
CA GLN A 564 15.34 24.84 4.29
C GLN A 564 16.26 24.93 5.51
N ASP A 565 17.56 24.70 5.31
CA ASP A 565 18.57 24.67 6.35
C ASP A 565 18.85 26.09 6.92
N PRO A 566 18.53 26.38 8.19
CA PRO A 566 18.80 27.70 8.77
C PRO A 566 20.30 28.03 8.84
N SER A 567 21.18 27.03 8.79
CA SER A 567 22.62 27.20 8.98
C SER A 567 23.37 27.77 7.77
N TRP A 568 22.75 27.87 6.58
CA TRP A 568 23.34 28.59 5.45
C TRP A 568 23.08 30.10 5.48
N GLN A 569 22.19 30.59 6.34
CA GLN A 569 21.94 32.03 6.52
C GLN A 569 22.83 32.56 7.66
N PRO A 570 23.83 33.41 7.37
CA PRO A 570 24.60 34.06 8.44
C PRO A 570 23.66 34.98 9.23
N GLY A 571 23.42 34.68 10.50
CA GLY A 571 22.75 35.58 11.45
C GLY A 571 21.22 35.54 11.54
N SER A 572 20.50 34.61 10.90
CA SER A 572 19.04 34.59 11.04
C SER A 572 18.57 33.85 12.31
N ARG A 573 18.05 34.63 13.27
CA ARG A 573 17.03 34.16 14.21
C ARG A 573 15.68 34.49 13.58
N GLY A 574 15.08 33.51 12.92
CA GLY A 574 13.70 33.55 12.47
C GLY A 574 13.44 34.43 11.24
N SER A 575 13.27 33.80 10.09
CA SER A 575 12.49 34.38 9.00
C SER A 575 11.93 33.25 8.15
N GLY A 576 10.61 33.11 8.18
CA GLY A 576 9.86 32.27 7.26
C GLY A 576 9.83 32.92 5.88
N GLN A 577 10.26 32.16 4.87
CA GLN A 577 9.82 32.31 3.49
C GLN A 577 10.00 30.95 2.80
N LEU A 578 8.92 30.47 2.19
CA LEU A 578 8.85 29.24 1.41
C LEU A 578 9.56 29.42 0.07
N VAL A 579 10.75 28.83 -0.08
CA VAL A 579 11.40 28.59 -1.39
C VAL A 579 12.09 27.22 -1.37
N LEU A 580 11.74 26.32 -2.31
CA LEU A 580 12.44 25.04 -2.58
C LEU A 580 12.74 24.95 -4.09
N ALA A 581 13.99 25.10 -4.57
CA ALA A 581 15.16 24.18 -4.57
C ALA A 581 15.01 22.94 -5.48
N ALA A 582 15.99 22.31 -6.17
CA ALA A 582 17.40 22.54 -6.57
C ALA A 582 17.61 22.14 -8.05
#